data_AF-A0A975HB37-F1
#
_entry.id   AF-A0A975HB37-F1
#
_cell.length_a   1.000
_cell.length_b   1.000
_cell.length_c   1.000
_cell.angle_alpha   90.00
_cell.angle_beta   90.00
_cell.angle_gamma   90.00
#
_symmetry.space_group_name_H-M   'P 1'
#
loop_
_entity.id
_entity.type
_entity.pdbx_description
1 polymer ?
#
loop_
_entity_poly.entity_id
_entity_poly.type
_entity_poly.pdbx_seq_one_letter_code
_entity_poly.pdbx_strand_id
1 'polypeptide(L)'
;MNRSMNIKGFLVIIGTILIVFFTLHILMQNDLHRKAEREAELRSALAKLEEENNYLTSQMDIVGTEDYIVYTAIQNYSYVNRDDIRFEYSNPQALDAYTEAEVRILVEEMAQ
;
A
#
# COMPACT_ATOMS: atom_id res chain seq x y z
N MET A 1 -15.83 73.25 16.51
CA MET A 1 -14.62 73.39 17.34
C MET A 1 -13.83 72.09 17.22
N ASN A 2 -13.03 71.95 16.16
CA ASN A 2 -12.35 70.69 15.87
C ASN A 2 -11.06 70.63 16.67
N ARG A 3 -11.07 69.87 17.77
CA ARG A 3 -9.86 69.51 18.52
C ARG A 3 -8.92 68.80 17.56
N SER A 4 -7.83 69.45 17.18
CA SER A 4 -6.75 68.81 16.44
C SER A 4 -6.24 67.63 17.25
N MET A 5 -6.51 66.42 16.77
CA MET A 5 -6.02 65.20 17.38
C MET A 5 -4.49 65.26 17.42
N ASN A 6 -3.90 65.09 18.61
CA ASN A 6 -2.44 65.06 18.76
C ASN A 6 -1.90 63.89 17.93
N ILE A 7 -1.12 64.18 16.88
CA ILE A 7 -0.62 63.18 15.91
C ILE A 7 0.09 62.01 16.60
N LYS A 8 0.75 62.27 17.74
CA LYS A 8 1.39 61.26 18.59
C LYS A 8 0.38 60.26 19.16
N GLY A 9 -0.79 60.71 19.61
CA GLY A 9 -1.86 59.84 20.10
C GLY A 9 -2.48 59.00 19.00
N PHE A 10 -2.63 59.56 17.79
CA PHE A 10 -3.11 58.82 16.63
C PHE A 10 -2.16 57.69 16.21
N LEU A 11 -0.85 57.95 16.22
CA LEU A 11 0.17 56.93 15.93
C LEU A 11 0.18 55.79 16.95
N VAL A 12 -0.04 56.09 18.24
CA VAL A 12 -0.15 55.05 19.27
C VAL A 12 -1.37 54.16 19.02
N ILE A 13 -2.52 54.75 18.67
CA ILE A 13 -3.76 54.00 18.38
C ILE A 13 -3.58 53.12 17.14
N ILE A 14 -2.94 53.61 16.08
CA ILE A 14 -2.64 52.79 14.89
C ILE A 14 -1.67 51.67 15.26
N GLY A 15 -0.63 51.97 16.03
CA GLY A 15 0.35 50.97 16.46
C GLY A 15 -0.30 49.84 17.26
N THR A 16 -1.19 50.16 18.19
CA THR A 16 -1.91 49.15 18.97
C THR A 16 -2.86 48.33 18.11
N ILE A 17 -3.60 48.96 17.19
CA ILE A 17 -4.48 48.24 16.25
C ILE A 17 -3.68 47.28 15.39
N LEU A 18 -2.53 47.70 14.85
CA LEU A 18 -1.68 46.84 14.03
C LEU A 18 -1.14 45.64 14.83
N ILE A 19 -0.69 45.86 16.06
CA ILE A 19 -0.20 44.77 16.92
C ILE A 19 -1.31 43.75 17.17
N VAL A 20 -2.52 44.20 17.54
CA VAL A 20 -3.66 43.30 17.76
C VAL A 20 -4.04 42.58 16.46
N PHE A 21 -4.02 43.27 15.33
CA PHE A 21 -4.30 42.66 14.04
C PHE A 21 -3.31 41.54 13.70
N PHE A 22 -2.01 41.79 13.86
CA PHE A 22 -0.98 40.79 13.58
C PHE A 22 -1.04 39.59 14.53
N THR A 23 -1.30 39.80 15.82
CA THR A 23 -1.41 38.68 16.78
C THR A 23 -2.62 37.80 16.48
N LEU A 24 -3.77 38.40 16.15
CA LEU A 24 -4.97 37.66 15.73
C LEU A 24 -4.73 36.91 14.42
N HIS A 25 -4.03 37.53 13.47
CA HIS A 25 -3.74 36.90 12.18
C HIS A 25 -2.84 35.66 12.35
N ILE A 26 -1.78 35.76 13.15
CA ILE A 26 -0.88 34.63 13.44
C ILE A 26 -1.63 33.51 14.16
N LEU A 27 -2.46 33.86 15.16
CA LEU A 27 -3.27 32.89 15.89
C LEU A 27 -4.23 32.13 14.96
N MET A 28 -4.88 32.85 14.04
CA MET A 28 -5.81 32.26 13.09
C MET A 28 -5.11 31.37 12.05
N GLN A 29 -3.94 31.79 11.54
CA GLN A 29 -3.14 30.95 10.63
C GLN A 29 -2.70 29.64 11.29
N ASN A 30 -2.26 29.70 12.56
CA ASN A 30 -1.86 28.52 13.29
C ASN A 30 -3.04 27.55 13.51
N ASP A 31 -4.23 28.06 13.83
CA ASP A 31 -5.42 27.22 14.00
C ASP A 31 -5.86 26.58 12.67
N LEU A 32 -5.79 27.32 11.56
CA LEU A 32 -6.08 26.80 10.22
C LEU A 32 -5.08 25.71 9.82
N HIS A 33 -3.79 25.89 10.05
CA HIS A 33 -2.79 24.87 9.75
C HIS A 33 -2.99 23.61 10.58
N ARG A 34 -3.23 23.72 11.89
CA ARG A 34 -3.51 22.56 12.75
C ARG A 34 -4.76 21.81 12.33
N LYS A 35 -5.81 22.52 11.89
CA LYS A 35 -7.03 21.90 11.35
C LYS A 35 -6.77 21.21 10.02
N ALA A 36 -6.01 21.83 9.13
CA ALA A 36 -5.65 21.24 7.84
C ALA A 36 -4.78 19.97 7.99
N GLU A 37 -3.79 19.99 8.89
CA GLU A 37 -2.98 18.82 9.23
C GLU A 37 -3.87 17.69 9.77
N ARG A 38 -4.75 18.00 10.71
CA ARG A 38 -5.67 17.01 11.28
C ARG A 38 -6.66 16.47 10.26
N GLU A 39 -7.14 17.30 9.33
CA GLU A 39 -7.97 16.86 8.22
C GLU A 39 -7.21 15.92 7.28
N ALA A 40 -5.96 16.24 6.96
CA ALA A 40 -5.11 15.39 6.12
C ALA A 40 -4.84 14.03 6.79
N GLU A 41 -4.52 14.02 8.09
CA GLU A 41 -4.38 12.78 8.87
C GLU A 41 -5.66 11.95 8.87
N LEU A 42 -6.82 12.57 9.11
CA LEU A 42 -8.11 11.88 9.11
C LEU A 42 -8.46 11.32 7.73
N ARG A 43 -8.21 12.07 6.66
CA ARG A 43 -8.41 11.58 5.27
C ARG A 43 -7.52 10.39 4.96
N SER A 44 -6.25 10.43 5.37
CA SER A 44 -5.33 9.31 5.20
C SER A 44 -5.78 8.08 6.00
N ALA A 45 -6.25 8.27 7.23
CA ALA A 45 -6.78 7.19 8.04
C ALA A 45 -8.03 6.58 7.42
N LEU A 46 -8.96 7.41 6.92
CA LEU A 46 -10.18 6.94 6.26
C LEU A 46 -9.85 6.10 5.02
N ALA A 47 -8.95 6.58 4.16
CA ALA A 47 -8.53 5.85 2.96
C ALA A 47 -7.94 4.48 3.32
N LYS A 48 -7.11 4.41 4.38
CA LYS A 48 -6.55 3.14 4.86
C LYS A 48 -7.63 2.20 5.39
N LEU A 49 -8.60 2.72 6.16
CA LEU A 49 -9.71 1.91 6.66
C LEU A 49 -10.59 1.39 5.53
N GLU A 50 -10.81 2.18 4.48
CA GLU A 50 -11.58 1.78 3.31
C GLU A 50 -10.87 0.69 2.51
N GLU A 51 -9.55 0.80 2.33
CA GLU A 51 -8.73 -0.25 1.73
C GLU A 51 -8.78 -1.55 2.55
N GLU A 52 -8.62 -1.47 3.87
CA GLU A 52 -8.68 -2.62 4.76
C GLU A 52 -10.07 -3.27 4.75
N ASN A 53 -11.13 -2.47 4.72
CA ASN A 53 -12.50 -2.96 4.61
C ASN A 53 -12.70 -3.72 3.28
N ASN A 54 -12.30 -3.13 2.16
CA ASN A 54 -12.39 -3.77 0.85
C ASN A 54 -11.59 -5.09 0.79
N TYR A 55 -10.40 -5.11 1.37
CA TYR A 55 -9.59 -6.33 1.48
C TYR A 55 -10.29 -7.40 2.30
N LEU A 56 -10.81 -7.05 3.48
CA LEU A 56 -11.52 -7.99 4.35
C LEU A 56 -12.81 -8.49 3.71
N THR A 57 -13.59 -7.63 3.05
CA THR A 57 -14.79 -8.02 2.31
C THR A 57 -14.44 -8.98 1.18
N SER A 58 -13.39 -8.72 0.41
CA SER A 58 -12.94 -9.63 -0.64
C SER A 58 -12.52 -10.99 -0.10
N GLN A 59 -11.88 -11.03 1.08
CA GLN A 59 -11.54 -12.29 1.73
C GLN A 59 -12.80 -13.01 2.24
N MET A 60 -13.74 -12.29 2.84
CA MET A 60 -14.99 -12.86 3.34
C MET A 60 -15.87 -13.45 2.22
N ASP A 61 -15.93 -12.82 1.05
CA ASP A 61 -16.66 -13.34 -0.11
C ASP A 61 -16.09 -14.68 -0.60
N ILE A 62 -14.82 -14.94 -0.33
CA ILE A 62 -14.13 -16.18 -0.69
C ILE A 62 -14.27 -17.24 0.42
N VAL A 63 -14.29 -16.83 1.69
CA VAL A 63 -14.39 -17.74 2.86
C VAL A 63 -15.73 -18.50 2.84
N GLY A 64 -15.64 -19.83 2.74
CA GLY A 64 -16.80 -20.73 2.71
C GLY A 64 -17.24 -21.17 1.31
N THR A 65 -16.57 -20.69 0.25
CA THR A 65 -16.67 -21.27 -1.09
C THR A 65 -15.90 -22.60 -1.15
N GLU A 66 -16.30 -23.48 -2.07
CA GLU A 66 -15.62 -24.77 -2.30
C GLU A 66 -14.14 -24.56 -2.67
N ASP A 67 -13.85 -23.55 -3.49
CA ASP A 67 -12.48 -23.16 -3.87
C ASP A 67 -11.62 -22.76 -2.66
N TYR A 68 -12.18 -22.02 -1.71
CA TYR A 68 -11.48 -21.65 -0.47
C TYR A 68 -11.17 -22.86 0.42
N ILE A 69 -12.11 -23.81 0.51
CA ILE A 69 -11.93 -25.04 1.28
C ILE A 69 -10.82 -25.88 0.64
N VAL A 70 -10.86 -26.06 -0.68
CA VAL A 70 -9.85 -26.82 -1.43
C VAL A 70 -8.48 -26.15 -1.32
N TYR A 71 -8.39 -24.84 -1.54
CA TYR A 71 -7.14 -24.07 -1.41
C TYR A 71 -6.55 -24.20 0.00
N THR A 72 -7.37 -24.01 1.04
CA THR A 72 -6.93 -24.12 2.45
C THR A 72 -6.50 -25.56 2.78
N ALA A 73 -7.22 -26.56 2.28
CA ALA A 73 -6.89 -27.96 2.47
C ALA A 73 -5.55 -28.31 1.81
N ILE A 74 -5.30 -27.84 0.58
CA ILE A 74 -4.04 -28.04 -0.14
C ILE A 74 -2.87 -27.38 0.60
N GLN A 75 -3.02 -26.11 1.00
CA GLN A 75 -1.94 -25.33 1.62
C GLN A 75 -1.61 -25.79 3.06
N ASN A 76 -2.63 -26.05 3.89
CA ASN A 76 -2.42 -26.26 5.33
C ASN A 76 -2.41 -27.74 5.74
N TYR A 77 -3.00 -28.62 4.93
CA TYR A 77 -3.17 -30.04 5.29
C TYR A 77 -2.59 -30.99 4.25
N SER A 78 -1.85 -30.47 3.26
CA SER A 78 -1.33 -31.25 2.13
C SER A 78 -2.42 -32.11 1.48
N TYR A 79 -3.65 -31.60 1.44
CA TYR A 79 -4.76 -32.30 0.82
C TYR A 79 -4.46 -32.50 -0.66
N VAL A 80 -4.58 -33.74 -1.11
CA VAL A 80 -4.46 -34.11 -2.53
C VAL A 80 -5.84 -34.56 -2.96
N ASN A 81 -6.38 -33.90 -3.99
CA ASN A 81 -7.64 -34.31 -4.58
C ASN A 81 -7.46 -35.71 -5.17
N ARG A 82 -8.40 -36.64 -4.90
CA ARG A 82 -8.27 -38.05 -5.31
C ARG A 82 -8.16 -38.23 -6.83
N ASP A 83 -8.67 -37.27 -7.58
CA ASP A 83 -8.70 -37.29 -9.04
C ASP A 83 -7.53 -36.52 -9.68
N ASP A 84 -6.69 -35.84 -8.88
CA ASP A 84 -5.51 -35.11 -9.39
C ASP A 84 -4.31 -36.03 -9.57
N ILE A 85 -4.00 -36.34 -10.82
CA ILE A 85 -2.78 -37.07 -11.20
C ILE A 85 -1.60 -36.10 -11.17
N ARG A 86 -0.78 -36.16 -10.12
CA ARG A 86 0.51 -35.45 -10.08
C ARG A 86 1.63 -36.36 -10.58
N PHE A 87 2.32 -35.95 -11.64
CA PHE A 87 3.55 -36.58 -12.08
C PHE A 87 4.72 -36.01 -11.28
N GLU A 88 5.28 -36.80 -10.37
CA GLU A 88 6.55 -36.49 -9.72
C GLU A 88 7.68 -37.02 -10.59
N TYR A 89 8.52 -36.12 -11.12
CA TYR A 89 9.71 -36.52 -11.87
C TYR A 89 10.73 -37.11 -10.90
N SER A 90 10.73 -38.43 -10.73
CA SER A 90 11.64 -39.13 -9.81
C SER A 90 13.11 -39.10 -10.28
N ASN A 91 13.35 -38.76 -11.55
CA ASN A 91 14.69 -38.68 -12.12
C ASN A 91 14.77 -37.58 -13.22
N PRO A 92 14.95 -36.31 -12.84
CA PRO A 92 15.13 -35.24 -13.82
C PRO A 92 16.39 -35.41 -14.68
N GLN A 93 17.38 -36.19 -14.24
CA GLN A 93 18.60 -36.48 -15.01
C GLN A 93 18.36 -37.47 -16.16
N ALA A 94 17.22 -38.17 -16.20
CA ALA A 94 16.85 -39.00 -17.34
C ALA A 94 16.38 -38.18 -18.56
N LEU A 95 16.10 -36.88 -18.38
CA LEU A 95 15.74 -35.96 -19.46
C LEU A 95 16.98 -35.40 -20.19
N ASP A 96 18.14 -35.42 -19.53
CA ASP A 96 19.43 -35.13 -20.16
C ASP A 96 19.88 -36.37 -20.94
N ALA A 97 19.13 -36.74 -21.97
CA ALA A 97 19.47 -37.83 -22.86
C ALA A 97 20.68 -37.40 -23.72
N TYR A 98 21.87 -37.75 -23.22
CA TYR A 98 23.18 -37.66 -23.85
C TYR A 98 23.67 -36.25 -24.16
N THR A 99 24.89 -35.95 -23.71
CA THR A 99 25.61 -34.75 -24.14
C THR A 99 25.94 -34.85 -25.65
N GLU A 100 26.06 -33.71 -26.34
CA GLU A 100 26.41 -33.69 -27.78
C GLU A 100 27.66 -34.53 -28.12
N ALA A 101 28.61 -34.61 -27.17
CA ALA A 101 29.81 -35.42 -27.29
C ALA A 101 29.49 -36.93 -27.31
N GLU A 102 28.59 -37.39 -26.46
CA GLU A 102 28.16 -38.79 -26.36
C GLU A 102 27.29 -39.18 -27.57
N VAL A 103 26.44 -38.27 -28.06
CA VAL A 103 25.66 -38.48 -29.30
C VAL A 103 26.59 -38.66 -30.49
N ARG A 104 27.64 -37.84 -30.60
CA ARG A 104 28.60 -37.94 -31.71
C ARG A 104 29.35 -39.27 -31.72
N ILE A 105 29.75 -39.76 -30.55
CA ILE A 105 30.41 -41.07 -30.41
C ILE A 105 29.47 -42.20 -30.82
N LEU A 106 28.21 -42.17 -30.36
CA LEU A 106 27.19 -43.15 -30.74
C LEU A 106 26.90 -43.17 -32.25
N VAL A 107 26.85 -42.00 -32.88
CA VAL A 107 26.66 -41.89 -34.33
C VAL A 107 27.85 -42.44 -35.11
N GLU A 108 29.06 -42.24 -34.60
CA GLU A 108 30.29 -42.75 -35.21
C GLU A 108 30.44 -44.27 -35.05
N GLU A 109 30.04 -44.82 -33.90
CA GLU A 109 30.00 -46.28 -33.66
C GLU A 109 28.93 -46.99 -34.50
N MET A 110 27.75 -46.38 -34.72
CA MET A 110 26.72 -46.97 -35.58
C MET A 110 27.02 -46.86 -37.09
N ALA A 111 28.05 -46.09 -37.47
CA ALA A 111 28.46 -45.90 -38.86
C ALA A 111 29.61 -46.84 -39.30
N GLN A 112 30.10 -47.71 -38.41
CA GLN A 112 31.01 -48.82 -38.70
C GLN A 112 30.25 -50.13 -38.92
#